data_AF-A0A3A8Z425-F1
#
_entry.id   AF-A0A3A8Z425-F1
#
_cell.length_a   1.000
_cell.length_b   1.000
_cell.length_c   1.000
_cell.angle_alpha   90.00
_cell.angle_beta   90.00
_cell.angle_gamma   90.00
#
_symmetry.space_group_name_H-M   'P 1'
#
loop_
_entity.id
_entity.type
_entity.pdbx_description
1 polymer ?
#
loop_
_entity_poly.entity_id
_entity_poly.type
_entity_poly.pdbx_seq_one_letter_code
_entity_poly.pdbx_strand_id
1 'polypeptide(L)'
;MKGAKWSWLACVLAGGALGLVSSAVLAPYIMDDRGPAAVTCLLCTALGATLGAAALPFADNGPALLRCSLIHLGATALEVSLLLWVSVGLRDGRAWALWMGILVLVYALIWLGRWVGWYAEVRQLRALLGLSPGPSPLKWRETLPYLPLVLLWCDVLPPVLGWIDHAVVADVPVLSGLVLPYFILPVVSFCAGMSLGKRQGLCLLYPVTCFLCYLPMVFWIYNYTALFHCAMTALPALGGNVLGWLCRRRAAGQRS
;
A
#
# COMPACT_ATOMS: atom_id res chain seq x y z
N MET A 1 -24.42 -13.10 -11.62
CA MET A 1 -24.13 -13.60 -10.25
C MET A 1 -23.28 -14.88 -10.23
N LYS A 2 -23.60 -15.93 -11.00
CA LYS A 2 -22.79 -17.19 -11.02
C LYS A 2 -21.32 -16.99 -11.39
N GLY A 3 -20.99 -16.17 -12.39
CA GLY A 3 -19.60 -15.92 -12.83
C GLY A 3 -18.71 -15.23 -11.79
N ALA A 4 -19.27 -14.34 -10.96
CA ALA A 4 -18.53 -13.67 -9.88
C ALA A 4 -18.12 -14.66 -8.78
N LYS A 5 -19.01 -15.61 -8.44
CA LYS A 5 -18.73 -16.66 -7.45
C LYS A 5 -17.61 -17.60 -7.91
N TRP A 6 -17.59 -17.97 -9.19
CA TRP A 6 -16.53 -18.80 -9.78
C TRP A 6 -15.18 -18.09 -9.81
N SER A 7 -15.17 -16.82 -10.17
CA SER A 7 -13.96 -16.00 -10.12
C SER A 7 -13.41 -15.90 -8.69
N TRP A 8 -14.30 -15.87 -7.69
CA TRP A 8 -13.93 -15.86 -6.27
C TRP A 8 -13.27 -17.13 -5.81
N LEU A 9 -13.91 -18.26 -6.10
CA LEU A 9 -13.33 -19.55 -5.80
C LEU A 9 -11.99 -19.73 -6.52
N ALA A 10 -11.86 -19.30 -7.78
CA ALA A 10 -10.61 -19.38 -8.51
C ALA A 10 -9.48 -18.57 -7.84
N CYS A 11 -9.73 -17.35 -7.38
CA CYS A 11 -8.72 -16.53 -6.69
C CYS A 11 -8.30 -17.14 -5.35
N VAL A 12 -9.25 -17.68 -4.58
CA VAL A 12 -8.98 -18.37 -3.31
C VAL A 12 -8.14 -19.61 -3.54
N LEU A 13 -8.49 -20.44 -4.53
CA LEU A 13 -7.74 -21.66 -4.86
C LEU A 13 -6.34 -21.35 -5.40
N ALA A 14 -6.22 -20.37 -6.29
CA ALA A 14 -4.92 -19.93 -6.81
C ALA A 14 -4.04 -19.36 -5.68
N GLY A 15 -4.62 -18.55 -4.79
CA GLY A 15 -3.94 -18.04 -3.62
C GLY A 15 -3.45 -19.16 -2.70
N GLY A 16 -4.31 -20.14 -2.41
CA GLY A 16 -3.94 -21.30 -1.59
C GLY A 16 -2.82 -22.14 -2.22
N ALA A 17 -2.91 -22.40 -3.53
CA ALA A 17 -1.85 -23.10 -4.27
C ALA A 17 -0.52 -22.34 -4.23
N LEU A 18 -0.54 -21.02 -4.42
CA LEU A 18 0.65 -20.17 -4.30
C LEU A 18 1.22 -20.20 -2.87
N GLY A 19 0.37 -20.20 -1.86
CA GLY A 19 0.77 -20.35 -0.46
C GLY A 19 1.49 -21.66 -0.19
N LEU A 20 0.94 -22.78 -0.68
CA LEU A 20 1.56 -24.10 -0.57
C LEU A 20 2.92 -24.16 -1.28
N VAL A 21 3.00 -23.66 -2.51
CA VAL A 21 4.27 -23.60 -3.26
C VAL A 21 5.28 -22.73 -2.51
N SER A 22 4.85 -21.59 -1.98
CA SER A 22 5.73 -20.70 -1.20
C SER A 22 6.30 -21.41 0.03
N SER A 23 5.50 -22.21 0.75
CA SER A 23 6.03 -22.98 1.88
C SER A 23 7.07 -24.01 1.47
N ALA A 24 6.90 -24.67 0.32
CA ALA A 24 7.87 -25.64 -0.18
C ALA A 24 9.20 -24.97 -0.59
N VAL A 25 9.12 -23.78 -1.20
CA VAL A 25 10.28 -23.01 -1.65
C VAL A 25 11.03 -22.35 -0.49
N LEU A 26 10.31 -21.82 0.50
CA LEU A 26 10.89 -21.07 1.62
C LEU A 26 11.41 -21.96 2.75
N ALA A 27 10.91 -23.19 2.89
CA ALA A 27 11.34 -24.14 3.92
C ALA A 27 12.86 -24.29 4.05
N PRO A 28 13.64 -24.53 2.99
CA PRO A 28 15.10 -24.70 3.11
C PRO A 28 15.85 -23.43 3.53
N TYR A 29 15.23 -22.25 3.44
CA TYR A 29 15.86 -20.98 3.80
C TYR A 29 15.50 -20.50 5.21
N ILE A 30 14.43 -21.05 5.79
CA ILE A 30 13.88 -20.59 7.07
C ILE A 30 13.99 -21.68 8.15
N MET A 31 14.01 -22.96 7.76
CA MET A 31 14.03 -24.10 8.67
C MET A 31 15.37 -24.84 8.48
N ASP A 32 16.18 -24.95 9.54
CA ASP A 32 17.47 -25.68 9.54
C ASP A 32 17.30 -27.15 9.09
N ASP A 33 17.48 -27.39 7.78
CA ASP A 33 17.51 -28.69 7.08
C ASP A 33 16.30 -29.63 7.25
N ARG A 34 15.19 -29.16 7.82
CA ARG A 34 13.92 -29.89 7.88
C ARG A 34 12.95 -29.34 6.83
N GLY A 35 12.43 -30.22 5.98
CA GLY A 35 11.33 -29.87 5.07
C GLY A 35 10.14 -29.23 5.81
N PRO A 36 9.25 -28.51 5.11
CA PRO A 36 8.20 -27.76 5.79
C PRO A 36 7.30 -28.70 6.58
N ALA A 37 7.17 -28.46 7.88
CA ALA A 37 6.24 -29.19 8.72
C ALA A 37 4.81 -29.08 8.14
N ALA A 38 4.00 -30.14 8.21
CA ALA A 38 2.64 -30.15 7.66
C ALA A 38 1.81 -28.95 8.14
N VAL A 39 1.99 -28.53 9.40
CA VAL A 39 1.34 -27.35 9.98
C VAL A 39 1.75 -26.05 9.26
N THR A 40 3.02 -25.90 8.86
CA THR A 40 3.50 -24.73 8.11
C THR A 40 2.89 -24.70 6.70
N CYS A 41 2.85 -25.85 6.01
CA CYS A 41 2.18 -25.94 4.70
C CYS A 41 0.70 -25.55 4.79
N LEU A 42 0.00 -26.03 5.81
CA LEU A 42 -1.41 -25.70 6.04
C LEU A 42 -1.62 -24.21 6.32
N LEU A 43 -0.79 -23.62 7.18
CA LEU A 43 -0.86 -22.19 7.49
C LEU A 43 -0.53 -21.32 6.28
N CYS A 44 0.49 -21.66 5.48
CA CYS A 44 0.81 -20.93 4.26
C CYS A 44 -0.28 -21.07 3.19
N THR A 45 -0.88 -22.26 3.07
CA THR A 45 -2.04 -22.48 2.18
C THR A 45 -3.24 -21.66 2.63
N ALA A 46 -3.53 -21.63 3.94
CA ALA A 46 -4.62 -20.83 4.51
C ALA A 46 -4.39 -19.33 4.28
N LEU A 47 -3.18 -18.84 4.58
CA LEU A 47 -2.79 -17.45 4.32
C LEU A 47 -2.93 -17.10 2.84
N GLY A 48 -2.44 -17.95 1.95
CA GLY A 48 -2.59 -17.76 0.51
C GLY A 48 -4.06 -17.69 0.07
N ALA A 49 -4.91 -18.56 0.61
CA ALA A 49 -6.34 -18.57 0.33
C ALA A 49 -7.03 -17.30 0.87
N THR A 50 -6.68 -16.86 2.08
CA THR A 50 -7.15 -15.62 2.71
C THR A 50 -6.75 -14.41 1.87
N LEU A 51 -5.50 -14.32 1.41
CA LEU A 51 -5.05 -13.27 0.50
C LEU A 51 -5.79 -13.32 -0.85
N GLY A 52 -6.01 -14.50 -1.40
CA GLY A 52 -6.79 -14.72 -2.63
C GLY A 52 -8.24 -14.28 -2.51
N ALA A 53 -8.86 -14.43 -1.33
CA ALA A 53 -10.23 -13.98 -1.06
C ALA A 53 -10.38 -12.45 -1.18
N ALA A 54 -9.31 -11.69 -0.98
CA ALA A 54 -9.31 -10.23 -1.09
C ALA A 54 -9.35 -9.72 -2.54
N ALA A 55 -9.15 -10.57 -3.55
CA ALA A 55 -9.00 -10.17 -4.95
C ALA A 55 -10.29 -9.66 -5.63
N LEU A 56 -11.44 -9.67 -4.94
CA LEU A 56 -12.76 -9.41 -5.54
C LEU A 56 -13.48 -8.19 -4.98
N PRO A 57 -14.50 -7.67 -5.70
CA PRO A 57 -15.10 -6.39 -5.38
C PRO A 57 -15.76 -6.44 -4.01
N PHE A 58 -15.53 -5.37 -3.25
CA PHE A 58 -16.09 -5.23 -1.92
C PHE A 58 -17.56 -4.85 -1.95
N ALA A 59 -18.18 -5.06 -0.79
CA ALA A 59 -19.61 -5.00 -0.53
C ALA A 59 -20.32 -3.73 -1.03
N ASP A 60 -21.62 -3.89 -1.29
CA ASP A 60 -22.50 -2.87 -1.87
C ASP A 60 -22.66 -1.59 -1.03
N ASN A 61 -22.16 -1.58 0.23
CA ASN A 61 -22.18 -0.41 1.10
C ASN A 61 -20.92 -0.28 1.99
N GLY A 62 -20.63 0.96 2.41
CA GLY A 62 -19.44 1.31 3.19
C GLY A 62 -19.26 0.54 4.50
N PRO A 63 -20.28 0.40 5.37
CA PRO A 63 -20.15 -0.36 6.61
C PRO A 63 -19.86 -1.85 6.41
N ALA A 64 -20.44 -2.49 5.38
CA ALA A 64 -20.10 -3.87 5.04
C ALA A 64 -18.65 -3.97 4.53
N LEU A 65 -18.21 -3.04 3.68
CA LEU A 65 -16.83 -2.95 3.22
C LEU A 65 -15.84 -2.84 4.39
N LEU A 66 -16.10 -1.95 5.35
CA LEU A 66 -15.24 -1.78 6.52
C LEU A 66 -15.19 -3.04 7.38
N ARG A 67 -16.35 -3.65 7.68
CA ARG A 67 -16.40 -4.90 8.46
C ARG A 67 -15.65 -6.03 7.77
N CYS A 68 -15.87 -6.24 6.47
CA CYS A 68 -15.17 -7.27 5.70
C CYS A 68 -13.65 -7.01 5.66
N SER A 69 -13.22 -5.75 5.52
CA SER A 69 -11.81 -5.38 5.56
C SER A 69 -11.19 -5.67 6.94
N LEU A 70 -11.89 -5.35 8.02
CA LEU A 70 -11.43 -5.62 9.38
C LEU A 70 -11.36 -7.12 9.70
N ILE A 71 -12.36 -7.90 9.28
CA ILE A 71 -12.35 -9.37 9.42
C ILE A 71 -11.18 -9.96 8.64
N HIS A 72 -10.97 -9.50 7.40
CA HIS A 72 -9.89 -9.97 6.55
C HIS A 72 -8.51 -9.62 7.12
N LEU A 73 -8.34 -8.40 7.63
CA LEU A 73 -7.14 -7.99 8.35
C LEU A 73 -6.91 -8.85 9.59
N GLY A 74 -7.94 -9.08 10.40
CA GLY A 74 -7.85 -9.91 11.61
C GLY A 74 -7.46 -11.37 11.30
N ALA A 75 -8.06 -11.97 10.26
CA ALA A 75 -7.70 -13.31 9.80
C ALA A 75 -6.25 -13.37 9.31
N THR A 76 -5.83 -12.41 8.49
CA THR A 76 -4.45 -12.32 7.99
C THR A 76 -3.46 -12.15 9.15
N ALA A 77 -3.78 -11.29 10.12
CA ALA A 77 -2.94 -11.05 11.30
C ALA A 77 -2.79 -12.30 12.18
N LEU A 78 -3.88 -13.06 12.36
CA LEU A 78 -3.85 -14.33 13.07
C LEU A 78 -2.97 -15.35 12.36
N GLU A 79 -3.16 -15.54 11.05
CA GLU A 79 -2.39 -16.50 10.25
C GLU A 79 -0.89 -16.17 10.24
N VAL A 80 -0.54 -14.88 10.03
CA VAL A 80 0.85 -14.42 10.10
C VAL A 80 1.43 -14.59 11.49
N SER A 81 0.66 -14.30 12.55
CA SER A 81 1.10 -14.51 13.94
C SER A 81 1.39 -15.98 14.23
N LEU A 82 0.54 -16.89 13.76
CA LEU A 82 0.73 -18.34 13.90
C LEU A 82 1.95 -18.83 13.12
N LEU A 83 2.19 -18.32 11.92
CA LEU A 83 3.39 -18.64 11.14
C LEU A 83 4.67 -18.15 11.83
N LEU A 84 4.68 -16.93 12.35
CA LEU A 84 5.82 -16.42 13.13
C LEU A 84 6.06 -17.25 14.40
N TRP A 85 4.98 -17.67 15.07
CA TRP A 85 5.09 -18.48 16.27
C TRP A 85 5.58 -19.91 16.01
N VAL A 86 4.99 -20.61 15.03
CA VAL A 86 5.23 -22.03 14.78
C VAL A 86 6.47 -22.26 13.93
N SER A 87 6.65 -21.46 12.88
CA SER A 87 7.74 -21.65 11.91
C SER A 87 8.98 -20.87 12.31
N VAL A 88 8.85 -19.60 12.71
CA VAL A 88 10.03 -18.78 13.07
C VAL A 88 10.41 -18.93 14.54
N GLY A 89 9.53 -19.50 15.38
CA GLY A 89 9.77 -19.60 16.81
C GLY A 89 9.75 -18.24 17.52
N LEU A 90 9.11 -17.23 16.93
CA LEU A 90 9.07 -15.88 17.49
C LEU A 90 8.31 -15.88 18.82
N ARG A 91 8.99 -15.52 19.90
CA ARG A 91 8.41 -15.39 21.26
C ARG A 91 8.50 -13.99 21.83
N ASP A 92 9.37 -13.14 21.26
CA ASP A 92 9.52 -11.76 21.68
C ASP A 92 8.29 -10.93 21.24
N GLY A 93 7.59 -10.37 22.22
CA GLY A 93 6.42 -9.52 22.00
C GLY A 93 6.73 -8.24 21.23
N ARG A 94 7.94 -7.67 21.36
CA ARG A 94 8.34 -6.46 20.62
C ARG A 94 8.53 -6.76 19.15
N ALA A 95 9.24 -7.84 18.83
CA ALA A 95 9.41 -8.29 17.47
C ALA A 95 8.07 -8.70 16.83
N TRP A 96 7.17 -9.35 17.59
CA TRP A 96 5.82 -9.65 17.13
C TRP A 96 5.03 -8.37 16.80
N ALA A 97 5.07 -7.37 17.67
CA ALA A 97 4.39 -6.09 17.45
C ALA A 97 4.93 -5.36 16.21
N LEU A 98 6.25 -5.43 15.96
CA LEU A 98 6.87 -4.89 14.75
C LEU A 98 6.30 -5.56 13.48
N TRP A 99 6.24 -6.89 13.45
CA TRP A 99 5.68 -7.64 12.32
C TRP A 99 4.20 -7.31 12.08
N MET A 100 3.41 -7.20 13.15
CA MET A 100 2.01 -6.78 13.04
C MET A 100 1.86 -5.34 12.55
N GLY A 101 2.73 -4.44 13.00
CA GLY A 101 2.78 -3.06 12.52
C GLY A 101 3.07 -2.97 11.02
N ILE A 102 4.05 -3.75 10.53
CA ILE A 102 4.36 -3.86 9.10
C ILE A 102 3.16 -4.40 8.32
N LEU A 103 2.51 -5.45 8.82
CA LEU A 103 1.33 -6.04 8.20
C LEU A 103 0.20 -5.01 8.07
N VAL A 104 -0.12 -4.28 9.14
CA VAL A 104 -1.16 -3.24 9.15
C VAL A 104 -0.81 -2.12 8.17
N LEU A 105 0.46 -1.71 8.10
CA LEU A 105 0.91 -0.68 7.16
C LEU A 105 0.73 -1.13 5.70
N VAL A 106 1.17 -2.33 5.35
CA VAL A 106 0.99 -2.90 4.00
C VAL A 106 -0.49 -3.03 3.67
N TYR A 107 -1.30 -3.49 4.62
CA TYR A 107 -2.75 -3.58 4.47
C TYR A 107 -3.37 -2.22 4.18
N ALA A 108 -3.01 -1.20 4.97
CA ALA A 108 -3.50 0.17 4.81
C ALA A 108 -3.12 0.74 3.44
N LEU A 109 -1.89 0.50 2.96
CA LEU A 109 -1.43 0.91 1.63
C LEU A 109 -2.27 0.29 0.50
N ILE A 110 -2.48 -1.03 0.56
CA ILE A 110 -3.31 -1.76 -0.42
C ILE A 110 -4.74 -1.24 -0.37
N TRP A 111 -5.31 -1.09 0.82
CA TRP A 111 -6.68 -0.61 1.02
C TRP A 111 -6.87 0.80 0.46
N LEU A 112 -5.96 1.73 0.77
CA LEU A 112 -5.98 3.10 0.26
C LEU A 112 -5.81 3.14 -1.26
N GLY A 113 -4.92 2.32 -1.82
CA GLY A 113 -4.76 2.20 -3.26
C GLY A 113 -6.04 1.76 -3.97
N ARG A 114 -6.77 0.80 -3.38
CA ARG A 114 -8.09 0.36 -3.86
C ARG A 114 -9.15 1.45 -3.69
N TRP A 115 -9.16 2.15 -2.56
CA TRP A 115 -10.06 3.27 -2.29
C TRP A 115 -9.93 4.38 -3.34
N VAL A 116 -8.70 4.73 -3.74
CA VAL A 116 -8.45 5.67 -4.85
C VAL A 116 -9.07 5.16 -6.16
N GLY A 117 -9.00 3.86 -6.41
CA GLY A 117 -9.66 3.20 -7.53
C GLY A 117 -11.18 3.38 -7.51
N TRP A 118 -11.83 3.05 -6.38
CA TRP A 118 -13.28 3.21 -6.22
C TRP A 118 -13.72 4.67 -6.32
N TYR A 119 -12.94 5.59 -5.74
CA TYR A 119 -13.24 7.01 -5.87
C TYR A 119 -13.24 7.46 -7.34
N ALA A 120 -12.29 6.95 -8.14
CA ALA A 120 -12.24 7.22 -9.57
C ALA A 120 -13.43 6.60 -10.33
N GLU A 121 -13.82 5.36 -10.00
CA GLU A 121 -14.99 4.70 -10.57
C GLU A 121 -16.29 5.47 -10.27
N VAL A 122 -16.50 5.89 -9.03
CA VAL A 122 -17.66 6.72 -8.64
C VAL A 122 -17.69 8.04 -9.42
N ARG A 123 -16.53 8.68 -9.61
CA ARG A 123 -16.44 9.89 -10.44
C ARG A 123 -16.78 9.61 -11.90
N GLN A 124 -16.31 8.51 -12.46
CA GLN A 124 -16.65 8.10 -13.82
C GLN A 124 -18.15 7.83 -13.98
N LEU A 125 -18.77 7.15 -13.03
CA LEU A 125 -20.22 6.93 -13.02
C LEU A 125 -21.01 8.25 -12.96
N ARG A 126 -20.60 9.20 -12.11
CA ARG A 126 -21.21 10.54 -12.09
C ARG A 126 -21.07 11.25 -13.42
N ALA A 127 -19.93 11.12 -14.10
CA ALA A 127 -19.73 11.71 -15.42
C ALA A 127 -20.63 11.08 -16.48
N LEU A 128 -20.79 9.75 -16.49
CA LEU A 128 -21.71 9.06 -17.39
C LEU A 128 -23.17 9.45 -17.17
N LEU A 129 -23.54 9.81 -15.93
CA LEU A 129 -24.88 10.29 -15.58
C LEU A 129 -25.07 11.80 -15.82
N GLY A 130 -24.08 12.50 -16.38
CA GLY A 130 -24.14 13.96 -16.57
C GLY A 130 -24.04 14.77 -15.27
N LEU A 131 -23.71 14.12 -14.14
CA LEU A 131 -23.57 14.74 -12.81
C LEU A 131 -22.12 15.20 -12.55
N SER A 132 -21.26 15.27 -13.57
CA SER A 132 -19.87 15.68 -13.37
C SER A 132 -19.80 17.18 -13.12
N PRO A 133 -19.27 17.64 -11.96
CA PRO A 133 -18.77 18.99 -11.89
C PRO A 133 -17.65 19.15 -12.94
N GLY A 134 -17.55 20.35 -13.53
CA GLY A 134 -16.44 20.68 -14.44
C GLY A 134 -15.07 20.56 -13.75
N PRO A 135 -13.97 20.71 -14.52
CA PRO A 135 -12.62 20.62 -13.97
C PRO A 135 -12.45 21.59 -12.80
N SER A 136 -11.99 21.07 -11.65
CA SER A 136 -11.82 21.91 -10.47
C SER A 136 -10.61 22.85 -10.63
N PRO A 137 -10.64 24.06 -10.04
CA PRO A 137 -9.48 24.95 -10.09
C PRO A 137 -8.27 24.23 -9.50
N LEU A 138 -7.13 24.29 -10.18
CA LEU A 138 -5.89 23.60 -9.77
C LEU A 138 -6.00 22.07 -9.58
N LYS A 139 -7.11 21.45 -10.01
CA LYS A 139 -7.38 20.01 -9.86
C LYS A 139 -7.32 19.52 -8.40
N TRP A 140 -7.79 20.34 -7.46
CA TRP A 140 -7.78 19.97 -6.04
C TRP A 140 -8.71 18.80 -5.73
N ARG A 141 -9.89 18.72 -6.37
CA ARG A 141 -10.83 17.60 -6.20
C ARG A 141 -10.26 16.29 -6.70
N GLU A 142 -9.45 16.36 -7.76
CA GLU A 142 -8.75 15.24 -8.35
C GLU A 142 -7.56 14.76 -7.50
N THR A 143 -6.94 15.67 -6.75
CA THR A 143 -5.81 15.39 -5.86
C THR A 143 -6.27 14.89 -4.49
N LEU A 144 -7.45 15.32 -4.02
CA LEU A 144 -8.05 14.94 -2.73
C LEU A 144 -8.01 13.44 -2.41
N PRO A 145 -8.35 12.50 -3.32
CA PRO A 145 -8.28 11.07 -3.00
C PRO A 145 -6.83 10.54 -2.78
N TYR A 146 -5.81 11.28 -3.19
CA TYR A 146 -4.43 10.90 -2.90
C TYR A 146 -3.94 11.46 -1.56
N LEU A 147 -4.68 12.38 -0.94
CA LEU A 147 -4.27 13.00 0.33
C LEU A 147 -4.07 11.98 1.47
N PRO A 148 -4.95 11.00 1.72
CA PRO A 148 -4.72 10.02 2.79
C PRO A 148 -3.44 9.19 2.57
N LEU A 149 -3.12 8.88 1.31
CA LEU A 149 -1.87 8.22 0.95
C LEU A 149 -0.67 9.13 1.24
N VAL A 150 -0.75 10.41 0.86
CA VAL A 150 0.29 11.40 1.17
C VAL A 150 0.52 11.52 2.67
N LEU A 151 -0.54 11.69 3.46
CA LEU A 151 -0.44 11.76 4.92
C LEU A 151 0.16 10.48 5.52
N LEU A 152 -0.16 9.31 4.96
CA LEU A 152 0.40 8.04 5.45
C LEU A 152 1.92 8.00 5.31
N TRP A 153 2.50 8.27 4.13
CA TRP A 153 3.95 8.18 3.96
C TRP A 153 4.69 9.46 4.38
N CYS A 154 4.03 10.63 4.38
CA CYS A 154 4.66 11.88 4.77
C CYS A 154 4.56 12.19 6.26
N ASP A 155 3.50 11.77 6.96
CA ASP A 155 3.26 12.16 8.36
C ASP A 155 3.24 10.97 9.33
N VAL A 156 2.72 9.81 8.91
CA VAL A 156 2.62 8.64 9.78
C VAL A 156 3.90 7.79 9.72
N LEU A 157 4.43 7.57 8.52
CA LEU A 157 5.58 6.69 8.33
C LEU A 157 6.88 7.22 8.98
N PRO A 158 7.22 8.53 8.90
CA PRO A 158 8.43 9.04 9.54
C PRO A 158 8.53 8.81 11.05
N PRO A 159 7.51 9.15 11.88
CA PRO A 159 7.59 8.90 13.32
C PRO A 159 7.56 7.41 13.66
N VAL A 160 6.83 6.58 12.89
CA VAL A 160 6.82 5.13 13.11
C VAL A 160 8.19 4.53 12.84
N LEU A 161 8.83 4.87 11.72
CA LEU A 161 10.17 4.36 11.40
C LEU A 161 11.23 4.93 12.35
N GLY A 162 11.10 6.20 12.75
CA GLY A 162 11.98 6.81 13.75
C GLY A 162 11.89 6.09 15.10
N TRP A 163 10.68 5.73 15.55
CA TRP A 163 10.50 4.93 16.75
C TRP A 163 11.14 3.54 16.63
N ILE A 164 11.04 2.88 15.47
CA ILE A 164 11.67 1.57 15.24
C ILE A 164 13.20 1.68 15.28
N ASP A 165 13.79 2.69 14.63
CA ASP A 165 15.25 2.91 14.65
C ASP A 165 15.76 3.02 16.10
N HIS A 166 15.05 3.76 16.96
CA HIS A 166 15.41 3.92 18.37
C HIS A 166 15.14 2.66 19.21
N ALA A 167 14.11 1.90 18.90
CA ALA A 167 13.68 0.76 19.71
C ALA A 167 14.41 -0.55 19.37
N VAL A 168 14.93 -0.71 18.14
CA VAL A 168 15.40 -2.00 17.60
C VAL A 168 16.83 -1.94 17.05
N VAL A 169 17.21 -0.88 16.34
CA VAL A 169 18.45 -0.87 15.54
C VAL A 169 19.63 -0.26 16.30
N ALA A 170 19.38 0.75 17.15
CA ALA A 170 20.37 1.54 17.90
C ALA A 170 21.45 2.23 17.02
N ASP A 171 21.94 3.37 17.50
CA ASP A 171 23.06 4.19 16.97
C ASP A 171 22.90 4.89 15.60
N VAL A 172 22.17 4.32 14.62
CA VAL A 172 22.01 4.94 13.28
C VAL A 172 20.55 4.87 12.79
N PRO A 173 19.95 6.01 12.36
CA PRO A 173 18.58 6.02 11.83
C PRO A 173 18.55 5.46 10.39
N VAL A 174 18.69 4.14 10.25
CA VAL A 174 18.72 3.47 8.94
C VAL A 174 17.35 3.54 8.27
N LEU A 175 16.26 3.28 8.98
CA LEU A 175 14.93 3.23 8.38
C LEU A 175 14.41 4.63 8.07
N SER A 176 14.43 5.52 9.05
CA SER A 176 13.92 6.89 8.95
C SER A 176 14.86 7.82 8.20
N GLY A 177 16.17 7.71 8.43
CA GLY A 177 17.18 8.60 7.84
C GLY A 177 17.71 8.17 6.47
N LEU A 178 17.60 6.88 6.11
CA LEU A 178 18.15 6.37 4.85
C LEU A 178 17.09 5.69 3.97
N VAL A 179 16.46 4.61 4.44
CA VAL A 179 15.51 3.83 3.61
C VAL A 179 14.28 4.68 3.23
N LEU A 180 13.72 5.43 4.16
CA LEU A 180 12.54 6.27 3.94
C LEU A 180 12.78 7.35 2.87
N PRO A 181 13.74 8.28 3.03
CA PRO A 181 13.91 9.39 2.09
C PRO A 181 14.49 8.98 0.74
N TYR A 182 15.36 7.97 0.69
CA TYR A 182 16.03 7.59 -0.57
C TYR A 182 15.30 6.51 -1.36
N PHE A 183 14.44 5.70 -0.72
CA PHE A 183 13.77 4.60 -1.40
C PHE A 183 12.25 4.68 -1.30
N ILE A 184 11.70 4.70 -0.08
CA ILE A 184 10.25 4.62 0.10
C ILE A 184 9.57 5.86 -0.48
N LEU A 185 9.94 7.06 -0.04
CA LEU A 185 9.31 8.32 -0.47
C LEU A 185 9.37 8.49 -2.00
N PRO A 186 10.52 8.32 -2.69
CA PRO A 186 10.57 8.44 -4.14
C PRO A 186 9.65 7.45 -4.86
N VAL A 187 9.67 6.17 -4.46
CA VAL A 187 8.92 5.11 -5.13
C VAL A 187 7.42 5.30 -4.95
N VAL A 188 6.95 5.49 -3.72
CA VAL A 188 5.51 5.63 -3.45
C VAL A 188 4.95 6.91 -4.06
N SER A 189 5.71 8.01 -3.97
CA SER A 189 5.31 9.31 -4.53
C SER A 189 5.23 9.27 -6.05
N PHE A 190 6.21 8.64 -6.70
CA PHE A 190 6.23 8.45 -8.15
C PHE A 190 5.07 7.57 -8.64
N CYS A 191 4.84 6.42 -8.01
CA CYS A 191 3.77 5.50 -8.38
C CYS A 191 2.39 6.16 -8.25
N ALA A 192 2.14 6.85 -7.13
CA ALA A 192 0.90 7.59 -6.92
C ALA A 192 0.76 8.78 -7.89
N GLY A 193 1.86 9.52 -8.14
CA GLY A 193 1.90 10.57 -9.15
C GLY A 193 1.54 10.06 -10.54
N MET A 194 2.12 8.95 -10.97
CA MET A 194 1.83 8.30 -12.26
C MET A 194 0.38 7.84 -12.36
N SER A 195 -0.15 7.22 -11.30
CA SER A 195 -1.56 6.84 -11.22
C SER A 195 -2.47 8.06 -11.43
N LEU A 196 -2.21 9.16 -10.72
CA LEU A 196 -2.97 10.40 -10.85
C LEU A 196 -2.84 11.00 -12.26
N GLY A 197 -1.62 11.03 -12.81
CA GLY A 197 -1.33 11.56 -14.14
C GLY A 197 -2.07 10.81 -15.25
N LYS A 198 -2.10 9.47 -15.16
CA LYS A 198 -2.83 8.61 -16.10
C LYS A 198 -4.34 8.86 -16.07
N ARG A 199 -4.89 9.14 -14.89
CA ARG A 199 -6.35 9.30 -14.68
C ARG A 199 -6.85 10.71 -14.97
N GLN A 200 -6.11 11.72 -14.52
CA GLN A 200 -6.58 13.12 -14.43
C GLN A 200 -5.70 14.10 -15.23
N GLY A 201 -4.64 13.60 -15.87
CA GLY A 201 -3.64 14.43 -16.54
C GLY A 201 -2.73 15.15 -15.56
N LEU A 202 -2.09 16.24 -16.02
CA LEU A 202 -1.15 16.99 -15.19
C LEU A 202 -1.85 17.64 -13.99
N CYS A 203 -1.43 17.29 -12.78
CA CYS A 203 -1.94 17.77 -11.50
C CYS A 203 -0.77 18.26 -10.63
N LEU A 204 -0.41 19.54 -10.78
CA LEU A 204 0.73 20.13 -10.04
C LEU A 204 0.47 20.33 -8.55
N LEU A 205 -0.79 20.29 -8.12
CA LEU A 205 -1.12 20.36 -6.70
C LEU A 205 -0.58 19.15 -5.94
N TYR A 206 -0.58 17.96 -6.54
CA TYR A 206 -0.10 16.73 -5.90
C TYR A 206 1.36 16.79 -5.42
N PRO A 207 2.37 17.13 -6.26
CA PRO A 207 3.74 17.26 -5.79
C PRO A 207 3.91 18.40 -4.76
N VAL A 208 3.12 19.47 -4.87
CA VAL A 208 3.10 20.55 -3.85
C VAL A 208 2.57 20.01 -2.51
N THR A 209 1.49 19.22 -2.53
CA THR A 209 0.97 18.57 -1.33
C THR A 209 1.98 17.62 -0.72
N CYS A 210 2.69 16.80 -1.51
CA CYS A 210 3.77 15.95 -1.01
C CYS A 210 4.86 16.76 -0.29
N PHE A 211 5.30 17.86 -0.89
CA PHE A 211 6.29 18.76 -0.28
C PHE A 211 5.81 19.33 1.06
N LEU A 212 4.59 19.91 1.07
CA LEU A 212 4.03 20.59 2.22
C LEU A 212 3.69 19.62 3.37
N CYS A 213 3.20 18.42 3.07
CA CYS A 213 2.92 17.41 4.09
C CYS A 213 4.20 16.84 4.70
N TYR A 214 5.30 16.75 3.97
CA TYR A 214 6.56 16.27 4.56
C TYR A 214 7.28 17.34 5.39
N LEU A 215 7.00 18.62 5.13
CA LEU A 215 7.70 19.74 5.75
C LEU A 215 7.62 19.76 7.29
N PRO A 216 6.46 19.53 7.94
CA PRO A 216 6.39 19.42 9.40
C PRO A 216 7.32 18.34 9.97
N MET A 217 7.45 17.19 9.28
CA MET A 217 8.30 16.10 9.75
C MET A 217 9.79 16.44 9.67
N VAL A 218 10.22 17.25 8.69
CA VAL A 218 11.60 17.77 8.63
C VAL A 218 11.95 18.56 9.88
N PHE A 219 11.05 19.41 10.37
CA PHE A 219 11.30 20.23 11.55
C PHE A 219 11.02 19.51 12.88
N TRP A 220 10.18 18.47 12.87
CA TRP A 220 9.84 17.72 14.08
C TRP A 220 10.84 16.60 14.39
N ILE A 221 11.18 15.77 13.41
CA ILE A 221 11.96 14.54 13.59
C ILE A 221 13.42 14.75 13.20
N TYR A 222 13.65 15.59 12.20
CA TYR A 222 14.98 15.83 11.64
C TYR A 222 15.46 17.25 11.97
N ASN A 223 16.26 17.84 11.08
CA ASN A 223 16.75 19.22 11.20
C ASN A 223 16.63 19.93 9.84
N TYR A 224 16.86 21.25 9.80
CA TYR A 224 16.76 22.07 8.59
C TYR A 224 17.65 21.57 7.43
N THR A 225 18.73 20.84 7.73
CA THR A 225 19.59 20.20 6.73
C THR A 225 18.87 19.09 5.94
N ALA A 226 17.77 18.54 6.46
CA ALA A 226 16.97 17.51 5.82
C ALA A 226 15.84 18.06 4.93
N LEU A 227 15.82 19.36 4.62
CA LEU A 227 14.85 19.96 3.69
C LEU A 227 14.85 19.29 2.30
N PHE A 228 15.97 18.69 1.90
CA PHE A 228 16.05 17.93 0.65
C PHE A 228 15.10 16.70 0.64
N HIS A 229 14.70 16.17 1.80
CA HIS A 229 13.71 15.08 1.86
C HIS A 229 12.36 15.49 1.25
N CYS A 230 11.95 16.75 1.42
CA CYS A 230 10.76 17.29 0.76
C CYS A 230 10.89 17.23 -0.77
N ALA A 231 12.08 17.46 -1.32
CA ALA A 231 12.34 17.30 -2.75
C ALA A 231 12.35 15.83 -3.18
N MET A 232 12.82 14.91 -2.33
CA MET A 232 12.83 13.47 -2.57
C MET A 232 11.43 12.84 -2.66
N THR A 233 10.40 13.49 -2.11
CA THR A 233 8.99 13.11 -2.37
C THR A 233 8.37 13.92 -3.52
N ALA A 234 8.59 15.23 -3.57
CA ALA A 234 7.92 16.12 -4.52
C ALA A 234 8.40 15.94 -5.97
N LEU A 235 9.70 15.77 -6.20
CA LEU A 235 10.24 15.60 -7.56
C LEU A 235 9.84 14.25 -8.17
N PRO A 236 9.91 13.11 -7.45
CA PRO A 236 9.37 11.86 -7.98
C PRO A 236 7.86 11.91 -8.17
N ALA A 237 7.10 12.56 -7.28
CA ALA A 237 5.67 12.80 -7.50
C ALA A 237 5.39 13.56 -8.81
N LEU A 238 6.16 14.61 -9.09
CA LEU A 238 6.06 15.39 -10.32
C LEU A 238 6.42 14.54 -11.55
N GLY A 239 7.57 13.86 -11.50
CA GLY A 239 8.04 13.00 -12.59
C GLY A 239 7.05 11.88 -12.91
N GLY A 240 6.49 11.24 -11.88
CA GLY A 240 5.43 10.26 -12.01
C GLY A 240 4.20 10.87 -12.68
N ASN A 241 3.73 12.02 -12.20
CA ASN A 241 2.54 12.69 -12.74
C ASN A 241 2.68 13.10 -14.21
N VAL A 242 3.83 13.66 -14.59
CA VAL A 242 4.17 13.99 -15.97
C VAL A 242 4.18 12.72 -16.83
N LEU A 243 4.87 11.66 -16.39
CA LEU A 243 4.95 10.41 -17.13
C LEU A 243 3.57 9.78 -17.32
N GLY A 244 2.74 9.76 -16.27
CA GLY A 244 1.38 9.25 -16.34
C GLY A 244 0.52 10.02 -17.34
N TRP A 245 0.63 11.35 -17.36
CA TRP A 245 -0.06 12.20 -18.32
C TRP A 245 0.41 11.97 -19.77
N LEU A 246 1.72 11.79 -19.99
CA LEU A 246 2.27 11.45 -21.30
C LEU A 246 1.76 10.10 -21.79
N CYS A 247 1.72 9.08 -20.93
CA CYS A 247 1.14 7.77 -21.27
C CYS A 247 -0.33 7.90 -21.69
N ARG A 248 -1.12 8.71 -20.98
CA ARG A 248 -2.52 8.99 -21.33
C ARG A 248 -2.65 9.62 -22.72
N ARG A 249 -1.80 10.61 -23.05
CA ARG A 249 -1.82 11.28 -24.36
C ARG A 249 -1.47 10.32 -25.49
N ARG A 250 -0.43 9.49 -25.32
CA ARG A 250 -0.05 8.47 -26.31
C ARG A 250 -1.18 7.49 -26.57
N ALA A 251 -1.83 6.98 -25.52
CA ALA A 251 -2.96 6.06 -25.65
C ALA A 251 -4.18 6.70 -26.34
N ALA A 252 -4.39 8.01 -26.17
CA ALA A 252 -5.47 8.73 -26.85
C ALA A 252 -5.16 8.96 -28.35
N GLY A 253 -3.92 9.30 -28.70
CA GLY A 253 -3.50 9.51 -30.10
C GLY A 253 -3.37 8.23 -30.93
N GLN A 254 -3.37 7.05 -30.31
CA GLN A 254 -3.45 5.75 -31.00
C GLN A 254 -4.88 5.31 -31.32
N ARG A 255 -5.90 5.99 -30.76
CA ARG A 255 -7.32 5.67 -30.95
C ARG A 255 -8.05 6.63 -31.87
N SER A 256 -7.35 7.63 -32.40
CA SER A 256 -7.81 8.61 -33.40
C SER A 256 -7.26 8.24 -34.77
#